data_AF-A0A554IWD4-F1
#
_entry.id   AF-A0A554IWD4-F1
#
_cell.length_a   1.000
_cell.length_b   1.000
_cell.length_c   1.000
_cell.angle_alpha   90.00
_cell.angle_beta   90.00
_cell.angle_gamma   90.00
#
_symmetry.space_group_name_H-M   'P 1'
#
loop_
_entity.id
_entity.type
_entity.pdbx_description
1 polymer ?
#
loop_
_entity_poly.entity_id
_entity_poly.type
_entity_poly.pdbx_seq_one_letter_code
_entity_poly.pdbx_strand_id
1 'polypeptide(L)'
;MQRSFWLRLWNTNPLRIIGAIIVLQLLFFWGGTFSAAPGITLALVMVLAYVQNTTYSLQSRSANRNSNAYHLLAAVAANFAFFWSLRLLVKSDLPTALLAPYVFATILGTLHGNTISIKIESALGLSPEGAKGRPQLLKLWPTVAVLLALLTSQIYSLNGYTVLLPGKEQTTLTLNAWVLVSIMALTIFGNFTFAILRVARSADSYWFHFFAVVLNLGADFAKLAILVKFKMDWAMFLPTTTGSVIGSLIGANLAQKMAERIKARFDIHVFTKSEEAEREKTGSISWPKIQLVLLGVLLVPQTVFFGVNPWIGYAGGAVLLFFSAWQALSFTLKSRAGQRNNQQYLAWASVFSNGVWFLTMHQLVIGSITPEKAIPYIVGSAAGSLIGQLLSLRIERATGALMDASAVKPT
;
A
#
# COMPACT_ATOMS: atom_id res chain seq x y z
N MET A 1 1.05 -35.84 -3.70
CA MET A 1 0.43 -35.41 -2.42
C MET A 1 0.60 -33.91 -2.12
N GLN A 2 1.79 -33.30 -2.32
CA GLN A 2 1.96 -31.85 -2.06
C GLN A 2 1.15 -30.94 -2.99
N ARG A 3 1.11 -31.20 -4.31
CA ARG A 3 0.32 -30.38 -5.27
C ARG A 3 -1.18 -30.39 -4.97
N SER A 4 -1.72 -31.53 -4.53
CA SER A 4 -3.14 -31.66 -4.16
C SER A 4 -3.48 -30.91 -2.88
N PHE A 5 -2.55 -30.82 -1.91
CA PHE A 5 -2.75 -30.04 -0.69
C PHE A 5 -2.85 -28.54 -0.99
N TRP A 6 -1.89 -28.00 -1.75
CA TRP A 6 -1.88 -26.57 -2.10
C TRP A 6 -3.10 -26.17 -2.94
N LEU A 7 -3.56 -27.03 -3.84
CA LEU A 7 -4.80 -26.80 -4.59
C LEU A 7 -6.04 -26.77 -3.68
N ARG A 8 -6.14 -27.69 -2.72
CA ARG A 8 -7.23 -27.70 -1.74
C ARG A 8 -7.22 -26.45 -0.87
N LEU A 9 -6.04 -26.03 -0.40
CA LEU A 9 -5.89 -24.81 0.37
C LEU A 9 -6.27 -23.58 -0.47
N TRP A 10 -5.78 -23.49 -1.70
CA TRP A 10 -6.11 -22.39 -2.62
C TRP A 10 -7.62 -22.26 -2.80
N ASN A 11 -8.32 -23.39 -3.02
CA ASN A 11 -9.76 -23.46 -3.20
C ASN A 11 -10.57 -23.20 -1.92
N THR A 12 -9.94 -23.20 -0.75
CA THR A 12 -10.61 -22.87 0.51
C THR A 12 -10.79 -21.35 0.62
N ASN A 13 -11.95 -20.92 1.11
CA ASN A 13 -12.20 -19.51 1.40
C ASN A 13 -11.38 -19.08 2.63
N PRO A 14 -10.40 -18.17 2.50
CA PRO A 14 -9.55 -17.76 3.61
C PRO A 14 -10.33 -17.13 4.77
N LEU A 15 -11.51 -16.54 4.53
CA LEU A 15 -12.37 -16.02 5.60
C LEU A 15 -12.83 -17.11 6.56
N ARG A 16 -13.03 -18.35 6.08
CA ARG A 16 -13.41 -19.48 6.95
C ARG A 16 -12.25 -19.87 7.86
N ILE A 17 -11.03 -19.92 7.32
CA ILE A 17 -9.82 -20.27 8.07
C ILE A 17 -9.53 -19.19 9.12
N ILE A 18 -9.47 -17.92 8.71
CA ILE A 18 -9.17 -16.81 9.62
C ILE A 18 -10.33 -16.62 10.62
N GLY A 19 -11.58 -16.77 10.20
CA GLY A 19 -12.74 -16.73 11.08
C GLY A 19 -12.68 -17.82 12.15
N ALA A 20 -12.30 -19.05 11.80
CA ALA A 20 -12.09 -20.12 12.76
C ALA A 20 -10.96 -19.79 13.75
N ILE A 21 -9.85 -19.20 13.29
CA ILE A 21 -8.77 -18.73 14.17
C ILE A 21 -9.27 -17.68 15.16
N ILE A 22 -10.11 -16.73 14.72
CA ILE A 22 -10.71 -15.73 15.62
C ILE A 22 -11.62 -16.39 16.66
N VAL A 23 -12.49 -17.30 16.23
CA VAL A 23 -13.39 -18.02 17.16
C VAL A 23 -12.56 -18.77 18.21
N LEU A 24 -11.51 -19.49 17.78
CA LEU A 24 -10.59 -20.16 18.70
C LEU A 24 -9.87 -19.15 19.62
N GLN A 25 -9.42 -18.02 19.09
CA GLN A 25 -8.80 -16.98 19.90
C GLN A 25 -9.75 -16.43 20.97
N LEU A 26 -11.01 -16.17 20.62
CA LEU A 26 -12.02 -15.69 21.56
C LEU A 26 -12.38 -16.75 22.61
N LEU A 27 -12.43 -18.02 22.24
CA LEU A 27 -12.74 -19.12 23.17
C LEU A 27 -11.60 -19.42 24.14
N PHE A 28 -10.34 -19.42 23.68
CA PHE A 28 -9.19 -19.87 24.46
C PHE A 28 -8.40 -18.75 25.15
N PHE A 29 -8.51 -17.50 24.70
CA PHE A 29 -7.76 -16.37 25.28
C PHE A 29 -8.62 -15.42 26.12
N TRP A 30 -9.86 -15.82 26.45
CA TRP A 30 -10.73 -15.12 27.38
C TRP A 30 -10.14 -15.20 28.81
N GLY A 31 -9.18 -14.34 29.13
CA GLY A 31 -8.62 -14.21 30.48
C GLY A 31 -7.15 -13.77 30.58
N GLY A 32 -6.33 -13.99 29.54
CA GLY A 32 -4.86 -13.78 29.66
C GLY A 32 -4.29 -12.59 28.88
N THR A 33 -4.70 -12.42 27.62
CA THR A 33 -4.12 -11.42 26.70
C THR A 33 -5.08 -10.31 26.31
N PHE A 34 -6.39 -10.52 26.46
CA PHE A 34 -7.41 -9.47 26.22
C PHE A 34 -7.63 -8.53 27.41
N SER A 35 -7.04 -8.80 28.57
CA SER A 35 -6.97 -7.80 29.64
C SER A 35 -6.25 -6.51 29.20
N ALA A 36 -5.34 -6.63 28.23
CA ALA A 36 -4.61 -5.51 27.62
C ALA A 36 -5.39 -4.78 26.50
N ALA A 37 -6.46 -5.36 25.96
CA ALA A 37 -7.27 -4.75 24.91
C ALA A 37 -8.77 -4.95 25.22
N PRO A 38 -9.42 -3.97 25.87
CA PRO A 38 -10.86 -4.01 26.14
C PRO A 38 -11.64 -4.38 24.88
N GLY A 39 -12.74 -5.14 25.01
CA GLY A 39 -13.53 -5.58 23.84
C GLY A 39 -13.92 -4.45 22.89
N ILE A 40 -14.05 -3.22 23.41
CA ILE A 40 -14.26 -1.99 22.64
C ILE A 40 -13.09 -1.70 21.69
N THR A 41 -11.83 -1.82 22.14
CA THR A 41 -10.63 -1.63 21.31
C THR A 41 -10.58 -2.65 20.18
N LEU A 42 -10.89 -3.92 20.47
CA LEU A 42 -10.95 -4.96 19.44
C LEU A 42 -12.03 -4.63 18.38
N ALA A 43 -13.24 -4.29 18.81
CA ALA A 43 -14.32 -3.92 17.90
C ALA A 43 -13.95 -2.68 17.05
N LEU A 44 -13.36 -1.66 17.68
CA LEU A 44 -12.94 -0.45 16.99
C LEU A 44 -11.85 -0.74 15.96
N VAL A 45 -10.85 -1.55 16.30
CA VAL A 45 -9.79 -1.97 15.36
C VAL A 45 -10.38 -2.74 14.18
N MET A 46 -11.33 -3.66 14.42
CA MET A 46 -12.00 -4.37 13.33
C MET A 46 -12.78 -3.43 12.41
N VAL A 47 -13.58 -2.52 12.97
CA VAL A 47 -14.35 -1.54 12.16
C VAL A 47 -13.41 -0.66 11.33
N LEU A 48 -12.37 -0.09 11.96
CA LEU A 48 -11.41 0.77 11.25
C LEU A 48 -10.61 0.00 10.21
N ALA A 49 -10.15 -1.22 10.51
CA ALA A 49 -9.43 -2.08 9.57
C ALA A 49 -10.28 -2.43 8.33
N TYR A 50 -11.57 -2.71 8.55
CA TYR A 50 -12.55 -2.94 7.49
C TYR A 50 -12.79 -1.69 6.63
N VAL A 51 -13.04 -0.53 7.27
CA VAL A 51 -13.26 0.75 6.56
C VAL A 51 -12.01 1.13 5.77
N GLN A 52 -10.83 1.06 6.39
CA GLN A 52 -9.55 1.30 5.75
C GLN A 52 -9.40 0.47 4.48
N ASN A 53 -9.62 -0.85 4.53
CA ASN A 53 -9.45 -1.69 3.35
C ASN A 53 -10.53 -1.49 2.29
N THR A 54 -11.75 -1.16 2.70
CA THR A 54 -12.83 -0.78 1.77
C THR A 54 -12.44 0.46 0.98
N THR A 55 -11.98 1.51 1.68
CA THR A 55 -11.54 2.77 1.06
C THR A 55 -10.27 2.62 0.23
N TYR A 56 -9.35 1.74 0.61
CA TYR A 56 -8.18 1.44 -0.21
C TYR A 56 -8.52 0.75 -1.52
N SER A 57 -9.48 -0.19 -1.54
CA SER A 57 -9.97 -0.78 -2.79
C SER A 57 -10.55 0.28 -3.72
N LEU A 58 -11.34 1.22 -3.19
CA LEU A 58 -11.87 2.37 -3.93
C LEU A 58 -10.74 3.27 -4.49
N GLN A 59 -9.76 3.63 -3.66
CA GLN A 59 -8.64 4.48 -4.07
C GLN A 59 -7.76 3.78 -5.12
N SER A 60 -7.52 2.49 -4.95
CA SER A 60 -6.72 1.67 -5.88
C SER A 60 -7.35 1.64 -7.26
N ARG A 61 -8.66 1.37 -7.35
CA ARG A 61 -9.35 1.30 -8.64
C ARG A 61 -9.60 2.66 -9.26
N SER A 62 -10.02 3.67 -8.48
CA SER A 62 -10.24 5.03 -9.00
C SER A 62 -9.01 5.63 -9.68
N ALA A 63 -7.79 5.27 -9.26
CA ALA A 63 -6.55 5.74 -9.88
C ALA A 63 -6.35 5.24 -11.32
N ASN A 64 -6.99 4.12 -11.66
CA ASN A 64 -7.01 3.54 -12.99
C ASN A 64 -8.30 3.88 -13.74
N ARG A 65 -9.03 4.91 -13.31
CA ARG A 65 -10.27 5.36 -13.96
C ARG A 65 -10.14 6.83 -14.32
N ASN A 66 -10.74 7.21 -15.45
CA ASN A 66 -10.73 8.60 -15.91
C ASN A 66 -11.79 9.45 -15.18
N SER A 67 -11.69 9.57 -13.85
CA SER A 67 -12.55 10.45 -13.05
C SER A 67 -11.79 11.06 -11.88
N ASN A 68 -11.41 12.34 -12.01
CA ASN A 68 -10.73 13.08 -10.94
C ASN A 68 -11.60 13.20 -9.67
N ALA A 69 -12.92 13.30 -9.82
CA ALA A 69 -13.84 13.38 -8.68
C ALA A 69 -13.89 12.08 -7.88
N TYR A 70 -14.05 10.94 -8.57
CA TYR A 70 -14.00 9.63 -7.93
C TYR A 70 -12.65 9.41 -7.25
N HIS A 71 -11.55 9.77 -7.93
CA HIS A 71 -10.21 9.63 -7.37
C HIS A 71 -9.98 10.50 -6.14
N LEU A 72 -10.40 11.77 -6.16
CA LEU A 72 -10.29 12.69 -5.04
C LEU A 72 -11.04 12.16 -3.81
N LEU A 73 -12.31 11.77 -3.97
CA LEU A 73 -13.13 11.27 -2.86
C LEU A 73 -12.57 9.98 -2.28
N ALA A 74 -12.17 9.04 -3.14
CA ALA A 74 -11.58 7.79 -2.70
C ALA A 74 -10.23 8.01 -1.98
N ALA A 75 -9.42 8.95 -2.47
CA ALA A 75 -8.15 9.30 -1.83
C ALA A 75 -8.36 9.96 -0.46
N VAL A 76 -9.31 10.89 -0.31
CA VAL A 76 -9.64 11.50 1.00
C VAL A 76 -10.08 10.43 1.99
N ALA A 77 -11.03 9.57 1.60
CA ALA A 77 -11.55 8.52 2.46
C ALA A 77 -10.46 7.52 2.90
N ALA A 78 -9.60 7.11 1.97
CA ALA A 78 -8.51 6.18 2.26
C ALA A 78 -7.44 6.78 3.20
N ASN A 79 -7.06 8.05 3.00
CA ASN A 79 -6.11 8.71 3.89
C ASN A 79 -6.68 8.92 5.29
N PHE A 80 -7.95 9.29 5.41
CA PHE A 80 -8.64 9.39 6.70
C PHE A 80 -8.66 8.06 7.45
N ALA A 81 -9.12 7.01 6.78
CA ALA A 81 -9.23 5.69 7.41
C ALA A 81 -7.84 5.14 7.79
N PHE A 82 -6.83 5.33 6.95
CA PHE A 82 -5.45 4.95 7.27
C PHE A 82 -4.89 5.71 8.47
N PHE A 83 -5.00 7.05 8.47
CA PHE A 83 -4.45 7.88 9.53
C PHE A 83 -5.06 7.51 10.88
N TRP A 84 -6.39 7.35 10.94
CA TRP A 84 -7.07 6.97 12.17
C TRP A 84 -6.66 5.57 12.62
N SER A 85 -6.70 4.59 11.73
CA SER A 85 -6.33 3.20 12.06
C SER A 85 -4.89 3.11 12.56
N LEU A 86 -3.93 3.73 11.86
CA LEU A 86 -2.53 3.70 12.26
C LEU A 86 -2.31 4.46 13.57
N ARG A 87 -2.96 5.62 13.78
CA ARG A 87 -2.90 6.34 15.05
C ARG A 87 -3.41 5.49 16.21
N LEU A 88 -4.53 4.78 16.05
CA LEU A 88 -5.07 3.89 17.07
C LEU A 88 -4.10 2.74 17.38
N LEU A 89 -3.57 2.10 16.33
CA LEU A 89 -2.63 0.99 16.45
C LEU A 89 -1.31 1.42 17.12
N VAL A 90 -0.76 2.57 16.73
CA VAL A 90 0.45 3.16 17.32
C VAL A 90 0.23 3.51 18.79
N LYS A 91 -0.92 4.10 19.14
CA LYS A 91 -1.26 4.43 20.54
C LYS A 91 -1.53 3.21 21.41
N SER A 92 -1.83 2.07 20.79
CA SER A 92 -2.09 0.81 21.50
C SER A 92 -0.87 -0.11 21.52
N ASP A 93 0.29 0.33 21.01
CA ASP A 93 1.53 -0.48 20.89
C ASP A 93 1.40 -1.75 20.02
N LEU A 94 0.39 -1.82 19.13
CA LEU A 94 0.17 -2.94 18.20
C LEU A 94 0.28 -4.35 18.82
N PRO A 95 -0.51 -4.71 19.86
CA PRO A 95 -0.45 -6.03 20.48
C PRO A 95 -0.78 -7.10 19.44
N THR A 96 0.00 -8.18 19.44
CA THR A 96 -0.14 -9.30 18.50
C THR A 96 -1.50 -9.98 18.60
N ALA A 97 -2.20 -9.86 19.73
CA ALA A 97 -3.58 -10.31 19.91
C ALA A 97 -4.56 -9.65 18.92
N LEU A 98 -4.27 -8.44 18.42
CA LEU A 98 -5.10 -7.76 17.42
C LEU A 98 -4.86 -8.25 15.99
N LEU A 99 -3.82 -9.06 15.75
CA LEU A 99 -3.43 -9.48 14.40
C LEU A 99 -4.55 -10.21 13.66
N ALA A 100 -5.13 -11.26 14.23
CA ALA A 100 -6.16 -12.02 13.52
C ALA A 100 -7.47 -11.22 13.32
N PRO A 101 -8.01 -10.52 14.33
CA PRO A 101 -9.15 -9.61 14.15
C PRO A 101 -8.90 -8.55 13.07
N TYR A 102 -7.71 -7.95 13.06
CA TYR A 102 -7.29 -7.00 12.04
C TYR A 102 -7.27 -7.66 10.65
N VAL A 103 -6.58 -8.79 10.49
CA VAL A 103 -6.46 -9.51 9.21
C VAL A 103 -7.84 -9.93 8.68
N PHE A 104 -8.73 -10.42 9.53
CA PHE A 104 -10.09 -10.78 9.13
C PHE A 104 -10.88 -9.59 8.59
N ALA A 105 -10.93 -8.51 9.37
CA ALA A 105 -11.66 -7.31 9.01
C ALA A 105 -11.11 -6.67 7.73
N THR A 106 -9.79 -6.67 7.55
CA THR A 106 -9.14 -6.16 6.35
C THR A 106 -9.42 -6.99 5.09
N ILE A 107 -9.55 -8.33 5.20
CA ILE A 107 -9.96 -9.19 4.07
C ILE A 107 -11.40 -8.87 3.67
N LEU A 108 -12.33 -8.82 4.63
CA LEU A 108 -13.72 -8.45 4.38
C LEU A 108 -13.82 -7.08 3.71
N GLY A 109 -13.11 -6.09 4.24
CA GLY A 109 -13.08 -4.74 3.67
C GLY A 109 -12.52 -4.72 2.25
N THR A 110 -11.48 -5.53 1.97
CA THR A 110 -10.90 -5.58 0.61
C THR A 110 -11.89 -6.13 -0.41
N LEU A 111 -12.54 -7.27 -0.11
CA LEU A 111 -13.51 -7.92 -0.99
C LEU A 111 -14.76 -7.06 -1.20
N HIS A 112 -15.29 -6.50 -0.11
CA HIS A 112 -16.46 -5.62 -0.20
C HIS A 112 -16.13 -4.32 -0.92
N GLY A 113 -14.99 -3.68 -0.61
CA GLY A 113 -14.52 -2.49 -1.31
C GLY A 113 -14.32 -2.72 -2.80
N ASN A 114 -13.83 -3.89 -3.21
CA ASN A 114 -13.73 -4.25 -4.63
C ASN A 114 -15.11 -4.39 -5.28
N THR A 115 -16.10 -4.94 -4.57
CA THR A 115 -17.47 -5.04 -5.07
C THR A 115 -18.14 -3.66 -5.18
N ILE A 116 -18.00 -2.81 -4.17
CA ILE A 116 -18.56 -1.45 -4.15
C ILE A 116 -17.95 -0.60 -5.27
N SER A 117 -16.63 -0.64 -5.44
CA SER A 117 -15.93 0.10 -6.50
C SER A 117 -16.41 -0.29 -7.90
N ILE A 118 -16.60 -1.58 -8.20
CA ILE A 118 -17.17 -2.03 -9.48
C ILE A 118 -18.58 -1.45 -9.69
N LYS A 119 -19.42 -1.44 -8.64
CA LYS A 119 -20.77 -0.85 -8.72
C LYS A 119 -20.72 0.66 -8.98
N ILE A 120 -19.84 1.40 -8.29
CA ILE A 120 -19.64 2.83 -8.50
C ILE A 120 -19.14 3.11 -9.92
N GLU A 121 -18.15 2.34 -10.39
CA GLU A 121 -17.61 2.47 -11.75
C GLU A 121 -18.69 2.25 -12.80
N SER A 122 -19.52 1.21 -12.63
CA SER A 122 -20.64 0.93 -13.52
C SER A 122 -21.69 2.05 -13.49
N ALA A 123 -22.06 2.55 -12.30
CA ALA A 123 -23.03 3.64 -12.15
C ALA A 123 -22.53 4.96 -12.77
N LEU A 124 -21.21 5.20 -12.77
CA LEU A 124 -20.58 6.38 -13.34
C LEU A 124 -20.11 6.19 -14.79
N GLY A 125 -20.31 5.01 -15.38
CA GLY A 125 -19.84 4.68 -16.73
C GLY A 125 -18.32 4.83 -16.92
N LEU A 126 -17.54 4.50 -15.88
CA LEU A 126 -16.08 4.62 -15.86
C LEU A 126 -15.41 3.34 -16.34
N SER A 127 -14.46 3.45 -17.27
CA SER A 127 -13.65 2.34 -17.76
C SER A 127 -12.14 2.57 -17.53
N PRO A 128 -11.31 1.51 -17.51
CA PRO A 128 -9.85 1.62 -17.48
C PRO A 128 -9.26 2.27 -18.73
N GLU A 129 -9.80 1.95 -19.91
CA GLU A 129 -9.30 2.39 -21.22
C GLU A 129 -9.60 3.87 -21.53
N GLY A 130 -10.39 4.50 -20.66
CA GLY A 130 -10.63 5.93 -20.67
C GLY A 130 -11.56 6.37 -21.80
N ALA A 131 -12.61 7.09 -21.41
CA ALA A 131 -13.31 7.93 -22.36
C ALA A 131 -12.44 9.16 -22.68
N LYS A 132 -11.47 9.01 -23.59
CA LYS A 132 -10.76 10.17 -24.18
C LYS A 132 -11.84 11.15 -24.68
N GLY A 133 -11.86 12.36 -24.12
CA GLY A 133 -12.80 13.41 -24.52
C GLY A 133 -14.09 13.55 -23.70
N ARG A 134 -14.37 12.73 -22.67
CA ARG A 134 -15.52 13.00 -21.78
C ARG A 134 -15.23 14.16 -20.82
N PRO A 135 -16.19 15.07 -20.60
CA PRO A 135 -16.06 16.13 -19.62
C PRO A 135 -15.86 15.53 -18.22
N GLN A 136 -14.86 16.04 -17.49
CA GLN A 136 -14.60 15.69 -16.10
C GLN A 136 -15.41 16.61 -15.19
N LEU A 137 -16.09 16.07 -14.17
CA LEU A 137 -16.74 16.88 -13.14
C LEU A 137 -15.74 17.81 -12.44
N LEU A 138 -14.53 17.31 -12.17
CA LEU A 138 -13.41 18.07 -11.64
C LEU A 138 -12.25 18.11 -12.63
N LYS A 139 -11.87 19.32 -13.07
CA LYS A 139 -10.66 19.53 -13.87
C LYS A 139 -9.43 19.41 -12.96
N LEU A 140 -8.38 18.75 -13.45
CA LEU A 140 -7.17 18.45 -12.66
C LEU A 140 -6.52 19.72 -12.08
N TRP A 141 -6.08 20.65 -12.93
CA TRP A 141 -5.29 21.81 -12.48
C TRP A 141 -6.06 22.80 -11.58
N PRO A 142 -7.33 23.17 -11.88
CA PRO A 142 -8.10 23.97 -10.94
C PRO A 142 -8.28 23.30 -9.58
N THR A 143 -8.53 21.98 -9.56
CA THR A 143 -8.65 21.22 -8.31
C THR A 143 -7.33 21.23 -7.54
N VAL A 144 -6.20 21.00 -8.21
CA VAL A 144 -4.86 21.07 -7.61
C VAL A 144 -4.57 22.46 -7.04
N ALA A 145 -4.93 23.53 -7.74
CA ALA A 145 -4.74 24.90 -7.27
C ALA A 145 -5.54 25.19 -5.98
N VAL A 146 -6.80 24.77 -5.91
CA VAL A 146 -7.63 24.90 -4.70
C VAL A 146 -7.04 24.11 -3.54
N LEU A 147 -6.60 22.87 -3.79
CA LEU A 147 -5.98 22.03 -2.76
C LEU A 147 -4.64 22.60 -2.28
N LEU A 148 -3.84 23.21 -3.15
CA LEU A 148 -2.59 23.89 -2.77
C LEU A 148 -2.88 25.12 -1.89
N ALA A 149 -3.88 25.93 -2.23
CA ALA A 149 -4.30 27.06 -1.40
C ALA A 149 -4.77 26.61 -0.01
N LEU A 150 -5.57 25.54 0.04
CA LEU A 150 -6.02 24.92 1.29
C LEU A 150 -4.83 24.42 2.12
N LEU A 151 -3.86 23.76 1.48
CA LEU A 151 -2.67 23.24 2.13
C LEU A 151 -1.76 24.35 2.68
N THR A 152 -1.57 25.44 1.93
CA THR A 152 -0.86 26.63 2.42
C THR A 152 -1.55 27.23 3.64
N SER A 153 -2.88 27.33 3.62
CA SER A 153 -3.66 27.79 4.78
C SER A 153 -3.47 26.86 6.00
N GLN A 154 -3.50 25.54 5.81
CA GLN A 154 -3.24 24.57 6.88
C GLN A 154 -1.85 24.73 7.50
N ILE A 155 -0.81 24.96 6.67
CA ILE A 155 0.56 25.19 7.16
C ILE A 155 0.63 26.45 8.01
N TYR A 156 0.01 27.54 7.54
CA TYR A 156 -0.03 28.80 8.28
C TYR A 156 -0.72 28.64 9.63
N SER A 157 -1.88 27.98 9.67
CA SER A 157 -2.65 27.77 10.90
C SER A 157 -1.99 26.84 11.93
N LEU A 158 -1.13 25.92 11.48
CA LEU A 158 -0.46 24.94 12.36
C LEU A 158 0.95 25.36 12.79
N ASN A 159 1.49 26.44 12.23
CA ASN A 159 2.84 26.90 12.57
C ASN A 159 2.91 27.32 14.05
N GLY A 160 3.79 26.67 14.81
CA GLY A 160 3.91 26.88 16.25
C GLY A 160 3.03 25.97 17.10
N TYR A 161 2.24 25.07 16.50
CA TYR A 161 1.44 24.11 17.26
C TYR A 161 2.33 23.15 18.07
N THR A 162 2.07 23.05 19.37
CA THR A 162 2.82 22.17 20.28
C THR A 162 2.11 20.83 20.47
N VAL A 163 2.82 19.76 20.16
CA VAL A 163 2.40 18.38 20.41
C VAL A 163 2.97 17.93 21.75
N LEU A 164 2.09 17.51 22.66
CA LEU A 164 2.48 16.85 23.91
C LEU A 164 2.78 15.38 23.63
N LEU A 165 4.02 14.96 23.90
CA LEU A 165 4.39 13.56 23.79
C LEU A 165 4.08 12.82 25.11
N PRO A 166 3.37 11.69 25.05
CA PRO A 166 3.17 10.85 26.22
C PRO A 166 4.51 10.23 26.65
N GLY A 167 4.86 10.36 27.93
CA GLY A 167 6.10 9.85 28.53
C GLY A 167 6.17 10.11 30.04
N LYS A 168 7.17 9.55 30.72
CA LYS A 168 7.41 9.82 32.17
C LYS A 168 7.72 11.30 32.42
N GLU A 169 8.39 11.94 31.47
CA GLU A 169 8.59 13.39 31.43
C GLU A 169 7.77 13.94 30.26
N GLN A 170 6.98 14.99 30.52
CA GLN A 170 6.22 15.67 29.47
C GLN A 170 7.20 16.39 28.54
N THR A 171 7.53 15.74 27.42
CA THR A 171 8.31 16.34 26.35
C THR A 171 7.37 16.98 25.35
N THR A 172 7.67 18.21 24.94
CA THR A 172 6.88 18.96 23.97
C THR A 172 7.64 19.08 22.67
N LEU A 173 6.99 18.78 21.54
CA LEU A 173 7.53 19.06 20.21
C LEU A 173 6.70 20.13 19.52
N THR A 174 7.35 21.15 18.96
CA THR A 174 6.66 22.20 18.21
C THR A 174 6.72 21.92 16.70
N LEU A 175 5.56 21.98 16.04
CA LEU A 175 5.43 21.95 14.59
C LEU A 175 5.80 23.32 14.03
N ASN A 176 7.06 23.50 13.65
CA ASN A 176 7.49 24.70 12.93
C ASN A 176 7.15 24.58 11.43
N ALA A 177 7.17 25.72 10.73
CA ALA A 177 6.90 25.80 9.30
C ALA A 177 7.76 24.82 8.47
N TRP A 178 9.03 24.59 8.84
CA TRP A 178 9.92 23.67 8.11
C TRP A 178 9.49 22.20 8.20
N VAL A 179 9.04 21.75 9.38
CA VAL A 179 8.49 20.39 9.54
C VAL A 179 7.21 20.24 8.72
N LEU A 180 6.34 21.25 8.75
CA LEU A 180 5.07 21.26 8.01
C LEU A 180 5.29 21.30 6.48
N VAL A 181 6.25 22.09 6.00
CA VAL A 181 6.63 22.11 4.58
C VAL A 181 7.29 20.79 4.17
N SER A 182 8.14 20.20 5.02
CA SER A 182 8.77 18.91 4.75
C SER A 182 7.75 17.79 4.64
N ILE A 183 6.81 17.69 5.59
CA ILE A 183 5.77 16.65 5.55
C ILE A 183 4.85 16.84 4.36
N MET A 184 4.52 18.09 3.99
CA MET A 184 3.79 18.41 2.78
C MET A 184 4.52 17.88 1.54
N ALA A 185 5.78 18.29 1.34
CA ALA A 185 6.56 17.94 0.16
C ALA A 185 6.74 16.43 0.03
N LEU A 186 7.10 15.75 1.13
CA LEU A 186 7.23 14.29 1.18
C LEU A 186 5.90 13.58 0.90
N THR A 187 4.79 14.12 1.39
CA THR A 187 3.46 13.53 1.16
C THR A 187 3.01 13.69 -0.28
N ILE A 188 3.18 14.87 -0.89
CA ILE A 188 2.86 15.10 -2.31
C ILE A 188 3.73 14.18 -3.17
N PHE A 189 5.04 14.20 -2.97
CA PHE A 189 5.98 13.42 -3.76
C PHE A 189 5.80 11.90 -3.56
N GLY A 190 5.61 11.46 -2.32
CA GLY A 190 5.36 10.05 -2.00
C GLY A 190 4.08 9.52 -2.63
N ASN A 191 2.97 10.27 -2.60
CA ASN A 191 1.72 9.84 -3.22
C ASN A 191 1.72 9.98 -4.75
N PHE A 192 2.44 10.96 -5.29
CA PHE A 192 2.71 11.08 -6.72
C PHE A 192 3.42 9.84 -7.26
N THR A 193 4.54 9.48 -6.63
CA THR A 193 5.33 8.29 -7.00
C THR A 193 4.57 6.99 -6.71
N PHE A 194 3.78 6.92 -5.64
CA PHE A 194 2.91 5.78 -5.36
C PHE A 194 1.85 5.56 -6.45
N ALA A 195 1.25 6.63 -6.96
CA ALA A 195 0.29 6.54 -8.06
C ALA A 195 0.94 6.02 -9.35
N ILE A 196 2.18 6.46 -9.65
CA ILE A 196 2.98 5.89 -10.74
C ILE A 196 3.28 4.41 -10.49
N LEU A 197 3.69 4.06 -9.27
CA LEU A 197 4.01 2.69 -8.88
C LEU A 197 2.80 1.75 -9.04
N ARG A 198 1.57 2.20 -8.79
CA ARG A 198 0.37 1.37 -9.01
C ARG A 198 0.20 0.95 -10.48
N VAL A 199 0.47 1.87 -11.41
CA VAL A 199 0.45 1.56 -12.85
C VAL A 199 1.65 0.68 -13.21
N ALA A 200 2.85 1.02 -12.73
CA ALA A 200 4.07 0.25 -12.99
C ALA A 200 4.00 -1.20 -12.49
N ARG A 201 3.36 -1.43 -11.34
CA ARG A 201 3.07 -2.77 -10.82
C ARG A 201 2.25 -3.62 -11.76
N SER A 202 1.38 -3.00 -12.55
CA SER A 202 0.49 -3.69 -13.49
C SER A 202 1.16 -3.93 -14.85
N ALA A 203 2.19 -3.15 -15.18
CA ALA A 203 2.96 -3.26 -16.42
C ALA A 203 3.95 -4.44 -16.43
N ASP A 204 4.43 -4.80 -17.62
CA ASP A 204 5.46 -5.82 -17.88
C ASP A 204 6.91 -5.28 -17.86
N SER A 205 7.13 -4.07 -17.33
CA SER A 205 8.46 -3.42 -17.30
C SER A 205 9.04 -3.35 -15.88
N TYR A 206 10.07 -4.16 -15.62
CA TYR A 206 10.78 -4.14 -14.34
C TYR A 206 11.52 -2.82 -14.09
N TRP A 207 12.01 -2.14 -15.12
CA TRP A 207 12.66 -0.84 -14.96
C TRP A 207 11.67 0.23 -14.55
N PHE A 208 10.49 0.26 -15.18
CA PHE A 208 9.44 1.19 -14.78
C PHE A 208 9.03 0.98 -13.32
N HIS A 209 8.83 -0.28 -12.93
CA HIS A 209 8.53 -0.66 -11.56
C HIS A 209 9.66 -0.28 -10.59
N PHE A 210 10.91 -0.60 -10.94
CA PHE A 210 12.10 -0.32 -10.12
C PHE A 210 12.24 1.17 -9.79
N PHE A 211 12.17 2.04 -10.79
CA PHE A 211 12.30 3.49 -10.53
C PHE A 211 11.12 4.03 -9.73
N ALA A 212 9.89 3.61 -10.05
CA ALA A 212 8.71 4.05 -9.32
C ALA A 212 8.74 3.62 -7.85
N VAL A 213 9.21 2.39 -7.55
CA VAL A 213 9.26 1.88 -6.19
C VAL A 213 10.36 2.56 -5.36
N VAL A 214 11.57 2.73 -5.91
CA VAL A 214 12.67 3.37 -5.17
C VAL A 214 12.33 4.82 -4.80
N LEU A 215 11.76 5.58 -5.74
CA LEU A 215 11.37 6.98 -5.47
C LEU A 215 10.26 7.08 -4.41
N ASN A 216 9.28 6.18 -4.46
CA ASN A 216 8.20 6.15 -3.47
C ASN A 216 8.71 5.79 -2.06
N LEU A 217 9.57 4.77 -1.95
CA LEU A 217 10.03 4.26 -0.66
C LEU A 217 10.86 5.28 0.14
N GLY A 218 11.71 6.06 -0.53
CA GLY A 218 12.50 7.11 0.13
C GLY A 218 11.60 8.18 0.76
N ALA A 219 10.59 8.63 0.01
CA ALA A 219 9.62 9.62 0.49
C ALA A 219 8.77 9.08 1.63
N ASP A 220 8.26 7.85 1.50
CA ASP A 220 7.40 7.22 2.50
C ASP A 220 8.14 6.92 3.80
N PHE A 221 9.41 6.50 3.74
CA PHE A 221 10.22 6.28 4.94
C PHE A 221 10.42 7.59 5.72
N ALA A 222 10.87 8.66 5.04
CA ALA A 222 11.08 9.96 5.67
C ALA A 222 9.78 10.54 6.24
N LYS A 223 8.67 10.45 5.49
CA LYS A 223 7.33 10.86 5.95
C LYS A 223 6.91 10.09 7.20
N LEU A 224 7.06 8.77 7.20
CA LEU A 224 6.69 7.93 8.34
C LEU A 224 7.53 8.22 9.57
N ALA A 225 8.83 8.48 9.41
CA ALA A 225 9.73 8.88 10.50
C ALA A 225 9.22 10.16 11.20
N ILE A 226 8.82 11.17 10.43
CA ILE A 226 8.24 12.41 10.97
C ILE A 226 6.90 12.11 11.66
N LEU A 227 5.98 11.41 10.99
CA LEU A 227 4.65 11.10 11.55
C LEU A 227 4.74 10.33 12.87
N VAL A 228 5.61 9.32 12.96
CA VAL A 228 5.79 8.51 14.17
C VAL A 228 6.46 9.33 15.28
N LYS A 229 7.44 10.19 14.94
CA LYS A 229 8.09 11.10 15.92
C LYS A 229 7.07 12.02 16.61
N PHE A 230 6.08 12.50 15.88
CA PHE A 230 4.98 13.32 16.41
C PHE A 230 3.74 12.48 16.79
N LYS A 231 3.91 11.17 17.02
CA LYS A 231 2.85 10.22 17.46
C LYS A 231 1.56 10.31 16.64
N MET A 232 1.68 10.61 15.35
CA MET A 232 0.57 10.82 14.43
C MET A 232 -0.47 11.79 14.97
N ASP A 233 -0.05 12.91 15.57
CA ASP A 233 -0.97 13.92 16.09
C ASP A 233 -1.97 14.42 15.05
N TRP A 234 -3.21 14.69 15.48
CA TRP A 234 -4.30 15.10 14.59
C TRP A 234 -4.00 16.40 13.85
N ALA A 235 -3.14 17.28 14.39
CA ALA A 235 -2.65 18.45 13.68
C ALA A 235 -1.99 18.10 12.33
N MET A 236 -1.33 16.94 12.21
CA MET A 236 -0.68 16.52 10.96
C MET A 236 -1.66 15.88 9.96
N PHE A 237 -2.89 15.56 10.36
CA PHE A 237 -3.84 14.82 9.53
C PHE A 237 -4.19 15.57 8.26
N LEU A 238 -4.62 16.83 8.39
CA LEU A 238 -5.06 17.66 7.27
C LEU A 238 -3.96 17.93 6.24
N PRO A 239 -2.74 18.39 6.62
CA PRO A 239 -1.68 18.61 5.63
C PRO A 239 -1.23 17.31 4.96
N THR A 240 -1.19 16.19 5.70
CA THR A 240 -0.87 14.88 5.12
C THR A 240 -1.96 14.40 4.16
N THR A 241 -3.23 14.61 4.48
CA THR A 241 -4.32 14.17 3.60
C THR A 241 -4.40 15.03 2.34
N THR A 242 -4.32 16.35 2.49
CA THR A 242 -4.39 17.29 1.37
C THR A 242 -3.21 17.09 0.41
N GLY A 243 -1.98 17.00 0.94
CA GLY A 243 -0.80 16.69 0.14
C GLY A 243 -0.89 15.33 -0.56
N SER A 244 -1.47 14.33 0.10
CA SER A 244 -1.65 12.98 -0.46
C SER A 244 -2.61 12.98 -1.65
N VAL A 245 -3.73 13.69 -1.53
CA VAL A 245 -4.72 13.84 -2.60
C VAL A 245 -4.11 14.56 -3.81
N ILE A 246 -3.36 15.66 -3.59
CA ILE A 246 -2.66 16.38 -4.67
C ILE A 246 -1.70 15.44 -5.41
N GLY A 247 -0.81 14.79 -4.66
CA GLY A 247 0.18 13.86 -5.22
C GLY A 247 -0.49 12.74 -6.01
N SER A 248 -1.50 12.10 -5.43
CA SER A 248 -2.23 10.99 -6.05
C SER A 248 -2.95 11.41 -7.34
N LEU A 249 -3.60 12.57 -7.38
CA LEU A 249 -4.28 13.10 -8.57
C LEU A 249 -3.30 13.37 -9.72
N ILE A 250 -2.21 14.08 -9.44
CA ILE A 250 -1.18 14.40 -10.43
C ILE A 250 -0.53 13.10 -10.93
N GLY A 251 -0.17 12.22 -10.00
CA GLY A 251 0.50 10.96 -10.31
C GLY A 251 -0.37 10.02 -11.14
N ALA A 252 -1.66 9.86 -10.81
CA ALA A 252 -2.57 9.01 -11.59
C ALA A 252 -2.72 9.49 -13.05
N ASN A 253 -2.81 10.81 -13.25
CA ASN A 253 -2.92 11.41 -14.59
C ASN A 253 -1.61 11.28 -15.41
N LEU A 254 -0.44 11.37 -14.76
CA LEU A 254 0.86 11.26 -15.44
C LEU A 254 1.29 9.81 -15.65
N ALA A 255 0.94 8.89 -14.75
CA ALA A 255 1.36 7.49 -14.79
C ALA A 255 0.94 6.79 -16.09
N GLN A 256 -0.29 7.03 -16.57
CA GLN A 256 -0.78 6.46 -17.83
C GLN A 256 0.02 6.97 -19.02
N LYS A 257 0.28 8.28 -19.11
CA LYS A 257 1.10 8.88 -20.16
C LYS A 257 2.54 8.36 -20.15
N MET A 258 3.10 8.14 -18.95
CA MET A 258 4.43 7.54 -18.80
C MET A 258 4.44 6.10 -19.32
N ALA A 259 3.45 5.29 -18.94
CA ALA A 259 3.30 3.92 -19.42
C ALA A 259 3.18 3.85 -20.94
N GLU A 260 2.37 4.72 -21.56
CA GLU A 260 2.26 4.85 -23.02
C GLU A 260 3.61 5.21 -23.68
N ARG A 261 4.32 6.22 -23.14
CA ARG A 261 5.61 6.67 -23.70
C ARG A 261 6.69 5.60 -23.68
N ILE A 262 6.74 4.80 -22.62
CA ILE A 262 7.70 3.69 -22.52
C ILE A 262 7.19 2.39 -23.17
N LYS A 263 6.02 2.44 -23.83
CA LYS A 263 5.35 1.29 -24.45
C LYS A 263 5.15 0.12 -23.49
N ALA A 264 4.80 0.43 -22.24
CA ALA A 264 4.51 -0.58 -21.24
C ALA A 264 3.26 -1.38 -21.65
N ARG A 265 3.31 -2.71 -21.54
CA ARG A 265 2.19 -3.57 -21.91
C ARG A 265 1.50 -4.08 -20.64
N PHE A 266 0.20 -4.27 -20.75
CA PHE A 266 -0.65 -4.83 -19.71
C PHE A 266 -1.18 -6.19 -20.20
N ASP A 267 -1.24 -7.19 -19.32
CA ASP A 267 -1.82 -8.52 -19.56
C ASP A 267 -1.24 -9.41 -20.66
N ILE A 268 -0.14 -9.02 -21.32
CA ILE A 268 0.53 -9.89 -22.32
C ILE A 268 0.94 -11.27 -21.76
N HIS A 269 1.06 -11.40 -20.43
CA HIS A 269 1.37 -12.63 -19.73
C HIS A 269 0.17 -13.57 -19.49
N VAL A 270 -1.06 -13.19 -19.88
CA VAL A 270 -2.29 -13.96 -19.70
C VAL A 270 -2.94 -14.47 -21.02
N PHE A 271 -2.60 -13.92 -22.20
CA PHE A 271 -3.26 -14.28 -23.48
C PHE A 271 -2.79 -15.61 -24.19
N THR A 272 -3.48 -15.96 -25.29
CA THR A 272 -4.10 -17.25 -25.74
C THR A 272 -3.25 -18.25 -26.58
N LYS A 273 -3.80 -19.42 -26.96
CA LYS A 273 -3.15 -20.51 -27.74
C LYS A 273 -2.45 -20.08 -29.04
N SER A 274 -2.98 -19.07 -29.74
CA SER A 274 -2.32 -18.52 -30.95
C SER A 274 -1.14 -17.61 -30.61
N GLU A 275 -1.17 -16.97 -29.45
CA GLU A 275 -0.06 -16.17 -28.88
C GLU A 275 0.94 -17.06 -28.10
N GLU A 276 0.59 -18.32 -27.84
CA GLU A 276 1.44 -19.35 -27.24
C GLU A 276 2.62 -19.70 -28.16
N ALA A 277 2.41 -19.68 -29.49
CA ALA A 277 3.46 -19.85 -30.49
C ALA A 277 4.41 -18.63 -30.57
N GLU A 278 3.89 -17.41 -30.39
CA GLU A 278 4.71 -16.20 -30.27
C GLU A 278 5.45 -16.15 -28.91
N ARG A 279 4.91 -16.83 -27.89
CA ARG A 279 5.54 -17.04 -26.56
C ARG A 279 6.63 -18.08 -26.54
N GLU A 280 6.49 -19.19 -27.27
CA GLU A 280 7.61 -20.12 -27.46
C GLU A 280 8.81 -19.40 -28.09
N LYS A 281 8.55 -18.38 -28.93
CA LYS A 281 9.58 -17.48 -29.46
C LYS A 281 10.07 -16.40 -28.49
N THR A 282 9.23 -15.85 -27.60
CA THR A 282 9.56 -14.67 -26.77
C THR A 282 9.97 -14.97 -25.32
N GLY A 283 9.85 -16.22 -24.86
CA GLY A 283 10.53 -16.72 -23.66
C GLY A 283 9.80 -16.55 -22.33
N SER A 284 10.28 -17.29 -21.33
CA SER A 284 9.78 -17.32 -19.95
C SER A 284 9.70 -15.93 -19.28
N ILE A 285 8.81 -15.74 -18.29
CA ILE A 285 8.78 -14.50 -17.47
C ILE A 285 10.16 -14.33 -16.84
N SER A 286 10.92 -13.35 -17.31
CA SER A 286 12.31 -13.16 -16.93
C SER A 286 12.40 -12.70 -15.47
N TRP A 287 13.50 -13.07 -14.83
CA TRP A 287 13.81 -12.58 -13.49
C TRP A 287 14.40 -11.16 -13.56
N PRO A 288 14.06 -10.26 -12.63
CA PRO A 288 14.62 -8.90 -12.55
C PRO A 288 16.05 -8.88 -11.98
N LYS A 289 16.95 -9.71 -12.54
CA LYS A 289 18.29 -9.96 -11.96
C LYS A 289 19.12 -8.68 -11.84
N ILE A 290 19.13 -7.84 -12.88
CA ILE A 290 19.93 -6.61 -12.91
C ILE A 290 19.45 -5.64 -11.83
N GLN A 291 18.14 -5.46 -11.70
CA GLN A 291 17.57 -4.57 -10.68
C GLN A 291 17.85 -5.08 -9.27
N LEU A 292 17.75 -6.40 -9.04
CA LEU A 292 18.09 -7.01 -7.75
C LEU A 292 19.59 -6.86 -7.41
N VAL A 293 20.48 -6.99 -8.39
CA VAL A 293 21.92 -6.74 -8.21
C VAL A 293 22.17 -5.28 -7.86
N LEU A 294 21.56 -4.32 -8.56
CA LEU A 294 21.68 -2.90 -8.26
C LEU A 294 21.19 -2.55 -6.85
N LEU A 295 20.10 -3.16 -6.39
CA LEU A 295 19.62 -3.03 -5.01
C LEU A 295 20.61 -3.61 -4.00
N GLY A 296 21.23 -4.74 -4.31
CA GLY A 296 22.27 -5.34 -3.48
C GLY A 296 23.48 -4.41 -3.30
N VAL A 297 23.90 -3.71 -4.37
CA VAL A 297 24.99 -2.72 -4.30
C VAL A 297 24.68 -1.57 -3.35
N LEU A 298 23.41 -1.15 -3.21
CA LEU A 298 23.01 -0.10 -2.26
C LEU A 298 23.22 -0.48 -0.78
N LEU A 299 23.38 -1.77 -0.46
CA LEU A 299 23.72 -2.22 0.90
C LEU A 299 25.20 -1.99 1.24
N VAL A 300 26.07 -1.80 0.24
CA VAL A 300 27.51 -1.56 0.48
C VAL A 300 27.72 -0.24 1.22
N PRO A 301 27.18 0.91 0.79
CA PRO A 301 27.25 2.16 1.56
C PRO A 301 26.73 2.00 2.99
N GLN A 302 25.64 1.26 3.21
CA GLN A 302 25.11 1.00 4.56
C GLN A 302 26.16 0.34 5.46
N THR A 303 26.84 -0.70 4.96
CA THR A 303 27.92 -1.37 5.71
C THR A 303 29.12 -0.47 5.98
N VAL A 304 29.43 0.46 5.07
CA VAL A 304 30.57 1.37 5.18
C VAL A 304 30.28 2.52 6.16
N PHE A 305 29.12 3.18 6.05
CA PHE A 305 28.80 4.38 6.82
C PHE A 305 28.34 4.11 8.25
N PHE A 306 27.60 3.02 8.48
CA PHE A 306 27.07 2.70 9.81
C PHE A 306 27.93 1.68 10.58
N GLY A 307 29.06 1.30 9.98
CA GLY A 307 30.08 0.45 10.58
C GLY A 307 29.68 -1.02 10.71
N VAL A 308 30.67 -1.84 11.05
CA VAL A 308 30.55 -3.29 11.24
C VAL A 308 30.15 -3.66 12.68
N ASN A 309 29.56 -2.76 13.46
CA ASN A 309 29.29 -3.05 14.87
C ASN A 309 28.20 -4.14 15.00
N PRO A 310 28.53 -5.39 15.41
CA PRO A 310 28.22 -6.54 14.56
C PRO A 310 26.88 -7.23 14.81
N TRP A 311 26.14 -6.91 15.88
CA TRP A 311 25.03 -7.78 16.29
C TRP A 311 23.66 -7.08 16.40
N ILE A 312 23.59 -5.87 16.96
CA ILE A 312 22.31 -5.22 17.21
C ILE A 312 21.82 -4.45 15.95
N GLY A 313 22.73 -3.75 15.27
CA GLY A 313 22.41 -3.03 14.03
C GLY A 313 22.15 -3.96 12.85
N TYR A 314 22.95 -5.02 12.69
CA TYR A 314 22.80 -5.98 11.60
C TYR A 314 21.59 -6.89 11.77
N ALA A 315 21.34 -7.42 12.96
CA ALA A 315 20.14 -8.22 13.18
C ALA A 315 18.88 -7.37 12.97
N GLY A 316 18.83 -6.16 13.54
CA GLY A 316 17.71 -5.24 13.32
C GLY A 316 17.54 -4.84 11.85
N GLY A 317 18.63 -4.52 11.16
CA GLY A 317 18.64 -4.19 9.74
C GLY A 317 18.23 -5.36 8.84
N ALA A 318 18.72 -6.57 9.10
CA ALA A 318 18.38 -7.77 8.34
C ALA A 318 16.92 -8.20 8.57
N VAL A 319 16.44 -8.13 9.81
CA VAL A 319 15.04 -8.37 10.16
C VAL A 319 14.14 -7.37 9.45
N LEU A 320 14.50 -6.08 9.45
CA LEU A 320 13.74 -5.05 8.74
C LEU A 320 13.80 -5.25 7.21
N LEU A 321 14.95 -5.60 6.65
CA LEU A 321 15.10 -5.92 5.23
C LEU A 321 14.18 -7.09 4.85
N PHE A 322 14.17 -8.15 5.64
CA PHE A 322 13.31 -9.32 5.42
C PHE A 322 11.82 -8.95 5.50
N PHE A 323 11.39 -8.30 6.58
CA PHE A 323 10.00 -7.92 6.75
C PHE A 323 9.52 -6.91 5.70
N SER A 324 10.34 -5.91 5.37
CA SER A 324 10.02 -4.92 4.34
C SER A 324 9.94 -5.55 2.94
N ALA A 325 10.80 -6.52 2.63
CA ALA A 325 10.71 -7.31 1.41
C ALA A 325 9.42 -8.12 1.35
N TRP A 326 9.09 -8.84 2.41
CA TRP A 326 7.86 -9.62 2.48
C TRP A 326 6.61 -8.72 2.38
N GLN A 327 6.65 -7.56 3.03
CA GLN A 327 5.58 -6.57 2.98
C GLN A 327 5.39 -6.05 1.55
N ALA A 328 6.45 -5.60 0.88
CA ALA A 328 6.33 -5.04 -0.46
C ALA A 328 5.96 -6.11 -1.52
N LEU A 329 6.43 -7.35 -1.35
CA LEU A 329 5.99 -8.51 -2.14
C LEU A 329 4.48 -8.69 -2.01
N SER A 330 3.99 -8.73 -0.77
CA SER A 330 2.57 -8.91 -0.47
C SER A 330 1.69 -7.78 -1.01
N PHE A 331 2.15 -6.53 -0.92
CA PHE A 331 1.44 -5.38 -1.48
C PHE A 331 1.39 -5.41 -3.00
N THR A 332 2.44 -5.91 -3.64
CA THR A 332 2.45 -6.04 -5.10
C THR A 332 1.43 -7.08 -5.56
N LEU A 333 1.38 -8.24 -4.90
CA LEU A 333 0.37 -9.28 -5.14
C LEU A 333 -1.04 -8.75 -4.95
N LYS A 334 -1.34 -8.13 -3.79
CA LYS A 334 -2.68 -7.59 -3.48
C LYS A 334 -3.08 -6.49 -4.45
N SER A 335 -2.15 -5.58 -4.77
CA SER A 335 -2.39 -4.47 -5.70
C SER A 335 -2.78 -4.98 -7.09
N ARG A 336 -2.11 -6.03 -7.60
CA ARG A 336 -2.46 -6.62 -8.88
C ARG A 336 -3.75 -7.42 -8.79
N ALA A 337 -3.92 -8.26 -7.78
CA ALA A 337 -5.14 -9.05 -7.57
C ALA A 337 -6.41 -8.18 -7.52
N GLY A 338 -6.34 -6.98 -6.92
CA GLY A 338 -7.47 -6.04 -6.87
C GLY A 338 -7.86 -5.41 -8.21
N GLN A 339 -7.05 -5.62 -9.24
CA GLN A 339 -7.32 -5.21 -10.61
C GLN A 339 -7.65 -6.41 -11.51
N ARG A 340 -7.88 -7.60 -10.94
CA ARG A 340 -8.13 -8.84 -11.68
C ARG A 340 -9.50 -9.42 -11.35
N ASN A 341 -10.08 -10.13 -12.31
CA ASN A 341 -11.38 -10.80 -12.19
C ASN A 341 -11.34 -12.10 -11.34
N ASN A 342 -10.49 -12.16 -10.31
CA ASN A 342 -10.28 -13.36 -9.49
C ASN A 342 -10.35 -13.02 -7.99
N GLN A 343 -11.53 -13.21 -7.39
CA GLN A 343 -11.77 -12.92 -5.97
C GLN A 343 -10.95 -13.81 -5.03
N GLN A 344 -10.65 -15.06 -5.42
CA GLN A 344 -9.88 -15.98 -4.59
C GLN A 344 -8.41 -15.56 -4.50
N TYR A 345 -7.84 -15.13 -5.63
CA TYR A 345 -6.52 -14.50 -5.66
C TYR A 345 -6.49 -13.24 -4.78
N LEU A 346 -7.49 -12.37 -4.91
CA LEU A 346 -7.60 -11.16 -4.08
C LEU A 346 -7.70 -11.47 -2.59
N ALA A 347 -8.50 -12.48 -2.21
CA ALA A 347 -8.69 -12.86 -0.82
C ALA A 347 -7.37 -13.36 -0.19
N TRP A 348 -6.67 -14.28 -0.84
CA TRP A 348 -5.38 -14.80 -0.35
C TRP A 348 -4.28 -13.73 -0.33
N ALA A 349 -4.19 -12.91 -1.38
CA ALA A 349 -3.26 -11.80 -1.41
C ALA A 349 -3.55 -10.80 -0.27
N SER A 350 -4.81 -10.62 0.11
CA SER A 350 -5.21 -9.77 1.24
C SER A 350 -4.80 -10.34 2.59
N VAL A 351 -4.98 -11.65 2.82
CA VAL A 351 -4.50 -12.33 4.06
C VAL A 351 -3.02 -12.03 4.25
N PHE A 352 -2.24 -12.33 3.21
CA PHE A 352 -0.80 -12.22 3.25
C PHE A 352 -0.36 -10.76 3.43
N SER A 353 -0.96 -9.85 2.67
CA SER A 353 -0.61 -8.43 2.73
C SER A 353 -0.93 -7.76 4.05
N ASN A 354 -2.12 -7.98 4.59
CA ASN A 354 -2.53 -7.30 5.82
C ASN A 354 -1.82 -7.91 7.05
N GLY A 355 -1.56 -9.23 7.03
CA GLY A 355 -0.83 -9.90 8.10
C GLY A 355 0.63 -9.44 8.18
N VAL A 356 1.33 -9.41 7.04
CA VAL A 356 2.73 -8.97 6.99
C VAL A 356 2.85 -7.48 7.32
N TRP A 357 1.94 -6.64 6.83
CA TRP A 357 1.93 -5.22 7.17
C TRP A 357 1.83 -4.98 8.68
N PHE A 358 0.93 -5.70 9.37
CA PHE A 358 0.78 -5.56 10.81
C PHE A 358 2.09 -5.90 11.54
N LEU A 359 2.74 -7.00 11.15
CA LEU A 359 4.03 -7.41 11.74
C LEU A 359 5.15 -6.41 11.44
N THR A 360 5.22 -5.87 10.22
CA THR A 360 6.20 -4.83 9.87
C THR A 360 5.96 -3.54 10.65
N MET A 361 4.71 -3.10 10.80
CA MET A 361 4.38 -1.92 11.61
C MET A 361 4.69 -2.13 13.09
N HIS A 362 4.39 -3.31 13.64
CA HIS A 362 4.78 -3.65 15.01
C HIS A 362 6.29 -3.48 15.21
N GLN A 363 7.11 -4.00 14.29
CA GLN A 363 8.57 -3.83 14.34
C GLN A 363 9.02 -2.37 14.17
N LEU A 364 8.41 -1.60 13.26
CA LEU A 364 8.79 -0.20 13.02
C LEU A 364 8.40 0.73 14.16
N VAL A 365 7.22 0.51 14.75
CA VAL A 365 6.69 1.35 15.83
C VAL A 365 7.44 1.08 17.14
N ILE A 366 7.71 -0.18 17.45
CA ILE A 366 8.44 -0.56 18.68
C ILE A 366 9.94 -0.31 18.51
N GLY A 367 10.50 -0.64 17.34
CA GLY A 367 11.93 -0.54 17.10
C GLY A 367 12.45 0.88 16.89
N SER A 368 11.57 1.89 16.77
CA SER A 368 11.86 3.27 16.30
C SER A 368 12.33 3.36 14.84
N ILE A 369 11.99 4.47 14.17
CA ILE A 369 12.38 4.73 12.78
C ILE A 369 13.60 5.66 12.79
N THR A 370 14.77 5.08 12.55
CA THR A 370 16.07 5.77 12.61
C THR A 370 16.74 5.81 11.23
N PRO A 371 17.62 6.79 10.94
CA PRO A 371 18.22 6.94 9.61
C PRO A 371 18.95 5.70 9.09
N GLU A 372 19.61 4.94 9.97
CA GLU A 372 20.31 3.70 9.63
C GLU A 372 19.36 2.58 9.15
N LYS A 373 18.05 2.70 9.40
CA LYS A 373 17.04 1.74 8.92
C LYS A 373 16.54 2.06 7.51
N ALA A 374 16.87 3.23 6.97
CA ALA A 374 16.38 3.69 5.67
C ALA A 374 16.82 2.75 4.54
N ILE A 375 18.13 2.45 4.45
CA ILE A 375 18.65 1.62 3.35
C ILE A 375 18.11 0.18 3.43
N PRO A 376 18.15 -0.54 4.57
CA PRO A 376 17.56 -1.87 4.66
C PRO A 376 16.06 -1.90 4.30
N TYR A 377 15.30 -0.89 4.74
CA TYR A 377 13.89 -0.76 4.40
C TYR A 377 13.65 -0.53 2.90
N ILE A 378 14.40 0.37 2.28
CA ILE A 378 14.27 0.70 0.85
C ILE A 378 14.69 -0.51 -0.01
N VAL A 379 15.84 -1.12 0.29
CA VAL A 379 16.36 -2.27 -0.46
C VAL A 379 15.43 -3.46 -0.33
N GLY A 380 15.04 -3.82 0.90
CA GLY A 380 14.11 -4.90 1.16
C GLY A 380 12.80 -4.68 0.41
N SER A 381 12.16 -3.52 0.60
CA SER A 381 10.89 -3.20 -0.07
C SER A 381 10.99 -3.19 -1.60
N ALA A 382 12.04 -2.62 -2.18
CA ALA A 382 12.20 -2.59 -3.63
C ALA A 382 12.40 -3.99 -4.21
N ALA A 383 13.24 -4.82 -3.58
CA ALA A 383 13.48 -6.21 -3.98
C ALA A 383 12.21 -7.05 -3.86
N GLY A 384 11.53 -6.94 -2.71
CA GLY A 384 10.25 -7.59 -2.45
C GLY A 384 9.20 -7.21 -3.48
N SER A 385 9.11 -5.92 -3.85
CA SER A 385 8.14 -5.46 -4.84
C SER A 385 8.42 -6.02 -6.25
N LEU A 386 9.68 -6.11 -6.67
CA LEU A 386 10.07 -6.73 -7.95
C LEU A 386 9.78 -8.25 -7.98
N ILE A 387 10.11 -8.97 -6.90
CA ILE A 387 9.78 -10.39 -6.76
C ILE A 387 8.26 -10.57 -6.74
N GLY A 388 7.54 -9.67 -6.06
CA GLY A 388 6.08 -9.65 -6.06
C GLY A 388 5.48 -9.46 -7.45
N GLN A 389 6.06 -8.60 -8.29
CA GLN A 389 5.64 -8.43 -9.68
C GLN A 389 5.83 -9.74 -10.45
N LEU A 390 7.02 -10.35 -10.38
CA LEU A 390 7.32 -11.65 -11.00
C LEU A 390 6.32 -12.74 -10.57
N LEU A 391 6.08 -12.87 -9.26
CA LEU A 391 5.19 -13.90 -8.72
C LEU A 391 3.73 -13.65 -9.12
N SER A 392 3.29 -12.40 -9.12
CA SER A 392 1.94 -12.03 -9.56
C SER A 392 1.69 -12.42 -11.02
N LEU A 393 2.65 -12.12 -11.92
CA LEU A 393 2.56 -12.51 -13.32
C LEU A 393 2.44 -14.04 -13.49
N ARG A 394 3.16 -14.81 -12.65
CA ARG A 394 3.08 -16.29 -12.65
C ARG A 394 1.74 -16.79 -12.11
N ILE A 395 1.21 -16.20 -11.04
CA ILE A 395 -0.09 -16.57 -10.48
C ILE A 395 -1.20 -16.25 -11.48
N GLU A 396 -1.17 -15.06 -12.08
CA GLU A 396 -2.16 -14.65 -13.09
C GLU A 396 -2.15 -15.58 -14.30
N ARG A 397 -0.96 -15.98 -14.77
CA ARG A 397 -0.82 -17.01 -15.79
C ARG A 397 -1.41 -18.35 -15.35
N ALA A 398 -1.11 -18.81 -14.13
CA ALA A 398 -1.57 -20.10 -13.64
C ALA A 398 -3.08 -20.15 -13.36
N THR A 399 -3.69 -19.00 -13.07
CA THR A 399 -5.10 -18.89 -12.67
C THR A 399 -6.00 -18.34 -13.77
N GLY A 400 -5.44 -17.84 -14.88
CA GLY A 400 -6.18 -17.15 -15.93
C GLY A 400 -6.79 -15.83 -15.45
N ALA A 401 -6.26 -15.22 -14.39
CA ALA A 401 -6.77 -13.98 -13.84
C ALA A 401 -6.43 -12.82 -14.80
N LEU A 402 -7.46 -12.24 -15.41
CA LEU A 402 -7.38 -11.15 -16.39
C LEU A 402 -7.68 -9.81 -15.72
N MET A 403 -7.16 -8.70 -16.27
CA MET A 403 -7.53 -7.37 -15.80
C MET A 403 -9.02 -7.14 -15.94
N ASP A 404 -9.63 -6.54 -14.92
CA ASP A 404 -11.04 -6.15 -14.96
C ASP A 404 -11.23 -5.05 -16.00
N ALA A 405 -11.58 -5.44 -17.22
CA ALA A 405 -12.02 -4.53 -18.29
C ALA A 405 -13.48 -4.06 -18.11
N SER A 406 -14.05 -4.26 -16.92
CA SER A 406 -15.49 -4.32 -16.68
C SER A 406 -16.36 -3.37 -17.52
N ALA A 407 -17.19 -4.00 -18.36
CA ALA A 407 -18.55 -3.62 -18.70
C ALA A 407 -18.78 -2.30 -19.47
N VAL A 408 -18.43 -2.29 -20.75
CA VAL A 408 -19.42 -1.84 -21.73
C VAL A 408 -20.10 -3.11 -22.23
N LYS A 409 -21.34 -3.36 -21.79
CA LYS A 409 -22.20 -4.22 -22.60
C LYS A 409 -22.28 -3.52 -23.96
N PRO A 410 -21.95 -4.15 -25.10
CA PRO A 410 -22.35 -3.60 -26.38
C PRO A 410 -23.86 -3.36 -26.28
N THR A 411 -24.25 -2.10 -26.42
CA THR A 411 -25.67 -1.71 -26.46
C THR A 411 -26.20 -1.97 -27.85
#